data_AF-A0A1Y4MM18-F1
#
_entry.id   AF-A0A1Y4MM18-F1
#
_cell.length_a   1.000
_cell.length_b   1.000
_cell.length_c   1.000
_cell.angle_alpha   90.00
_cell.angle_beta   90.00
_cell.angle_gamma   90.00
#
_symmetry.space_group_name_H-M   'P 1'
#
loop_
_entity.id
_entity.type
_entity.pdbx_description
1 polymer ?
#
loop_
_entity_poly.entity_id
_entity_poly.type
_entity_poly.pdbx_seq_one_letter_code
_entity_poly.pdbx_strand_id
1 'polypeptide(L)'
;MADHSLITPLPIDVSSLDPDDYTASLTRAAIKNGLLGGQALQIMQDQLFGILRDQIEQATHGESTSVPEESAAQLMDGIGYCIDIALKNCSSPEDSLSLLKNQAMGELYQMGAAILSDHARACERLLSRVRATRTKTVNEGYNILLDSTLPQYVHDWKAARFPRNFIVMTEYPLAVERASGGIIGVRERLEQLALENRFCGRFTGDLEGLLRDWSYQNRTTPEDAYVNLFTLAFQNAVFCHILGKSGVELSEADANLLTRRLTALDAQERGKLIAGTVQSLLVQWAFDNERLNSYLWEACARLSNGLNAAGGSPAAFLAVQPQSPRFCYQGGERLSDDAFAAVVSEVLLCDDADERVKIIRTELRSLDDLCDLLAADCIFEEEFLSVYASFDDFTCALLLTRIPTVWEDENRMRVQNVYDWQKQFSIFFNALQPDARRGLRALSESLYN
;
A
#
# COMPACT_ATOMS: atom_id res chain seq x y z
N MET A 1 46.12 20.91 -34.14
CA MET A 1 46.14 20.08 -32.92
C MET A 1 45.05 19.04 -33.09
N ALA A 2 45.44 17.78 -33.14
CA ALA A 2 44.54 16.66 -33.31
C ALA A 2 43.68 16.50 -32.04
N ASP A 3 42.37 16.50 -32.22
CA ASP A 3 41.42 16.11 -31.18
C ASP A 3 41.27 14.59 -31.26
N HIS A 4 42.07 13.88 -30.47
CA HIS A 4 41.97 12.44 -30.28
C HIS A 4 40.99 12.16 -29.14
N SER A 5 39.68 12.34 -29.37
CA SER A 5 38.67 11.69 -28.54
C SER A 5 38.47 10.25 -29.04
N LEU A 6 39.23 9.31 -28.46
CA LEU A 6 39.11 7.86 -28.69
C LEU A 6 37.93 7.24 -27.91
N ILE A 7 36.78 7.90 -27.87
CA ILE A 7 35.55 7.33 -27.32
C ILE A 7 34.43 7.65 -28.30
N THR A 8 34.30 6.81 -29.33
CA THR A 8 33.03 6.69 -30.05
C THR A 8 32.02 6.09 -29.05
N PRO A 9 30.95 6.82 -28.66
CA PRO A 9 29.91 6.21 -27.84
C PRO A 9 29.35 5.00 -28.60
N LEU A 10 29.23 3.86 -27.94
CA LEU A 10 28.55 2.72 -28.53
C LEU A 10 27.07 3.09 -28.77
N PRO A 11 26.46 2.67 -29.89
CA PRO A 11 25.12 3.13 -30.31
C PRO A 11 23.95 2.39 -29.61
N ILE A 12 24.09 2.01 -28.33
CA ILE A 12 22.99 1.38 -27.58
C ILE A 12 22.16 2.47 -26.91
N ASP A 13 20.93 2.63 -27.39
CA ASP A 13 19.96 3.52 -26.76
C ASP A 13 19.44 2.91 -25.46
N VAL A 14 19.82 3.50 -24.32
CA VAL A 14 19.43 3.04 -22.97
C VAL A 14 17.90 2.99 -22.82
N SER A 15 17.17 3.88 -23.49
CA SER A 15 15.71 3.90 -23.41
C SER A 15 15.04 2.70 -24.11
N SER A 16 15.80 1.96 -24.93
CA SER A 16 15.35 0.74 -25.60
C SER A 16 15.59 -0.54 -24.79
N LEU A 17 16.26 -0.44 -23.64
CA LEU A 17 16.52 -1.57 -22.76
C LEU A 17 15.36 -1.77 -21.80
N ASP A 18 14.97 -3.03 -21.64
CA ASP A 18 13.90 -3.45 -20.75
C ASP A 18 14.51 -3.90 -19.40
N PRO A 19 14.23 -3.22 -18.28
CA PRO A 19 14.73 -3.62 -16.98
C PRO A 19 14.19 -4.96 -16.48
N ASP A 20 13.08 -5.49 -17.01
CA ASP A 20 12.53 -6.79 -16.60
C ASP A 20 13.00 -7.93 -17.51
N ASP A 21 13.50 -7.60 -18.71
CA ASP A 21 14.05 -8.54 -19.71
C ASP A 21 15.35 -7.97 -20.31
N TYR A 22 16.36 -7.77 -19.46
CA TYR A 22 17.53 -6.96 -19.78
C TYR A 22 18.48 -7.65 -20.75
N THR A 23 18.73 -8.94 -20.54
CA THR A 23 19.60 -9.72 -21.43
C THR A 23 19.03 -9.76 -22.84
N ALA A 24 17.72 -10.03 -23.00
CA ALA A 24 17.14 -10.12 -24.32
C ALA A 24 16.98 -8.74 -24.99
N SER A 25 16.62 -7.69 -24.25
CA SER A 25 16.56 -6.32 -24.80
C SER A 25 17.96 -5.81 -25.21
N LEU A 26 19.00 -6.06 -24.39
CA LEU A 26 20.39 -5.74 -24.71
C LEU A 26 20.87 -6.51 -25.96
N THR A 27 20.56 -7.79 -26.03
CA THR A 27 20.91 -8.64 -27.19
C THR A 27 20.22 -8.14 -28.47
N ARG A 28 18.92 -7.81 -28.41
CA ARG A 28 18.18 -7.22 -29.54
C ARG A 28 18.79 -5.90 -29.99
N ALA A 29 19.11 -5.01 -29.06
CA ALA A 29 19.74 -3.72 -29.34
C ALA A 29 21.13 -3.90 -29.98
N ALA A 30 21.93 -4.85 -29.48
CA ALA A 30 23.25 -5.15 -30.02
C ALA A 30 23.19 -5.75 -31.43
N ILE A 31 22.22 -6.64 -31.72
CA ILE A 31 22.02 -7.18 -33.07
C ILE A 31 21.59 -6.08 -34.04
N LYS A 32 20.63 -5.24 -33.64
CA LYS A 32 20.13 -4.12 -34.45
C LYS A 32 21.26 -3.16 -34.87
N ASN A 33 22.26 -2.99 -34.00
CA ASN A 33 23.42 -2.14 -34.24
C ASN A 33 24.63 -2.86 -34.85
N GLY A 34 24.50 -4.14 -35.25
CA GLY A 34 25.59 -4.93 -35.83
C GLY A 34 26.73 -5.27 -34.85
N LEU A 35 26.49 -5.11 -33.54
CA LEU A 35 27.44 -5.37 -32.48
C LEU A 35 27.48 -6.86 -32.08
N LEU A 36 26.41 -7.60 -32.35
CA LEU A 36 26.30 -9.05 -32.19
C LEU A 36 25.79 -9.67 -33.50
N GLY A 37 26.40 -10.78 -33.91
CA GLY A 37 26.02 -11.53 -35.12
C GLY A 37 25.26 -12.81 -34.81
N GLY A 38 24.62 -13.41 -35.83
CA GLY A 38 23.81 -14.62 -35.67
C GLY A 38 24.55 -15.84 -35.12
N GLN A 39 25.84 -16.00 -35.45
CA GLN A 39 26.66 -17.10 -34.89
C GLN A 39 26.87 -16.97 -33.38
N ALA A 40 27.07 -15.74 -32.88
CA ALA A 40 27.20 -15.50 -31.45
C ALA A 40 25.88 -15.83 -30.73
N LEU A 41 24.74 -15.43 -31.32
CA LEU A 41 23.42 -15.75 -30.78
C LEU A 41 23.16 -17.26 -30.68
N GLN A 42 23.53 -18.01 -31.73
CA GLN A 42 23.38 -19.48 -31.71
C GLN A 42 24.22 -20.11 -30.59
N ILE A 43 25.47 -19.67 -30.44
CA ILE A 43 26.35 -20.15 -29.35
C ILE A 43 25.74 -19.85 -27.98
N MET A 44 25.19 -18.66 -27.78
CA MET A 44 24.53 -18.29 -26.52
C MET A 44 23.32 -19.19 -26.25
N GLN A 45 22.46 -19.42 -27.25
CA GLN A 45 21.30 -20.30 -27.12
C GLN A 45 21.70 -21.74 -26.78
N ASP A 46 22.70 -22.29 -27.48
CA ASP A 46 23.21 -23.64 -27.21
C ASP A 46 23.74 -23.76 -25.78
N GLN A 47 24.44 -22.73 -25.27
CA GLN A 47 24.93 -22.69 -23.89
C GLN A 47 23.79 -22.59 -22.87
N LEU A 48 22.74 -21.79 -23.12
CA LEU A 48 21.57 -21.70 -22.25
C LEU A 48 20.83 -23.04 -22.14
N PHE A 49 20.65 -23.75 -23.26
CA PHE A 49 20.08 -25.10 -23.25
C PHE A 49 20.95 -26.10 -22.51
N GLY A 50 22.28 -25.94 -22.58
CA GLY A 50 23.23 -26.70 -21.76
C GLY A 50 22.97 -26.52 -20.26
N ILE A 51 22.86 -25.27 -19.80
CA ILE A 51 22.56 -24.96 -18.40
C ILE A 51 21.19 -25.53 -17.98
N LEU A 52 20.17 -25.38 -18.84
CA LEU A 52 18.84 -25.93 -18.58
C LEU A 52 18.87 -27.44 -18.40
N ARG A 53 19.58 -28.17 -19.29
CA ARG A 53 19.74 -29.62 -19.17
C ARG A 53 20.38 -29.99 -17.83
N ASP A 54 21.47 -29.32 -17.46
CA ASP A 54 22.16 -29.59 -16.21
C ASP A 54 21.25 -29.32 -14.99
N GLN A 55 20.40 -28.28 -15.05
CA GLN A 55 19.39 -28.01 -14.01
C GLN A 55 18.28 -29.07 -13.96
N ILE A 56 17.83 -29.60 -15.11
CA ILE A 56 16.84 -30.69 -15.18
C ILE A 56 17.42 -31.98 -14.63
N GLU A 57 18.66 -32.34 -14.97
CA GLU A 57 19.33 -33.52 -14.43
C GLU A 57 19.48 -33.43 -12.92
N GLN A 58 19.84 -32.25 -12.40
CA GLN A 58 19.79 -32.00 -10.97
C GLN A 58 18.34 -32.18 -10.48
N ALA A 59 17.39 -31.42 -11.04
CA ALA A 59 15.94 -31.59 -11.06
C ALA A 59 15.42 -32.93 -10.54
N THR A 60 15.80 -33.94 -11.30
CA THR A 60 15.30 -35.30 -11.27
C THR A 60 16.23 -36.26 -10.53
N HIS A 61 17.27 -35.76 -9.86
CA HIS A 61 18.34 -36.56 -9.28
C HIS A 61 19.02 -37.52 -10.29
N GLY A 62 19.02 -37.14 -11.56
CA GLY A 62 19.54 -37.93 -12.67
C GLY A 62 18.61 -39.06 -13.14
N GLU A 63 17.39 -39.16 -12.60
CA GLU A 63 16.43 -40.21 -12.96
C GLU A 63 15.69 -39.93 -14.29
N SER A 64 15.69 -38.68 -14.74
CA SER A 64 15.05 -38.28 -16.00
C SER A 64 15.73 -37.07 -16.64
N THR A 65 15.78 -37.05 -17.97
CA THR A 65 16.23 -35.91 -18.78
C THR A 65 15.07 -35.07 -19.31
N SER A 66 13.84 -35.36 -18.88
CA SER A 66 12.63 -34.63 -19.28
C SER A 66 11.79 -34.22 -18.07
N VAL A 67 11.19 -33.04 -18.20
CA VAL A 67 10.24 -32.44 -17.25
C VAL A 67 9.07 -31.83 -18.04
N PRO A 68 7.93 -31.53 -17.40
CA PRO A 68 6.87 -30.76 -18.04
C PRO A 68 7.39 -29.44 -18.62
N GLU A 69 6.81 -29.00 -19.73
CA GLU A 69 7.18 -27.75 -20.41
C GLU A 69 7.14 -26.54 -19.46
N GLU A 70 6.12 -26.47 -18.60
CA GLU A 70 6.00 -25.44 -17.57
C GLU A 70 7.20 -25.43 -16.61
N SER A 71 7.67 -26.59 -16.18
CA SER A 71 8.85 -26.70 -15.31
C SER A 71 10.12 -26.28 -16.04
N ALA A 72 10.28 -26.67 -17.32
CA ALA A 72 11.42 -26.25 -18.12
C ALA A 72 11.43 -24.72 -18.35
N ALA A 73 10.26 -24.12 -18.59
CA ALA A 73 10.11 -22.68 -18.72
C ALA A 73 10.50 -21.94 -17.43
N GLN A 74 10.01 -22.40 -16.27
CA GLN A 74 10.38 -21.80 -14.97
C GLN A 74 11.88 -21.89 -14.67
N LEU A 75 12.56 -22.98 -15.09
CA LEU A 75 14.01 -23.10 -14.96
C LEU A 75 14.74 -22.13 -15.89
N MET A 76 14.29 -22.02 -17.14
CA MET A 76 14.84 -21.06 -18.10
C MET A 76 14.66 -19.61 -17.62
N ASP A 77 13.51 -19.27 -17.04
CA ASP A 77 13.26 -17.96 -16.43
C ASP A 77 14.23 -17.68 -15.29
N GLY A 78 14.51 -18.68 -14.43
CA GLY A 78 15.50 -18.58 -13.37
C GLY A 78 16.94 -18.38 -13.89
N ILE A 79 17.31 -19.06 -14.97
CA ILE A 79 18.59 -18.88 -15.67
C ILE A 79 18.68 -17.45 -16.20
N GLY A 80 17.65 -17.00 -16.93
CA GLY A 80 17.54 -15.66 -17.48
C GLY A 80 17.67 -14.60 -16.39
N TYR A 81 16.94 -14.76 -15.28
CA TYR A 81 17.01 -13.86 -14.13
C TYR A 81 18.42 -13.74 -13.56
N CYS A 82 19.16 -14.85 -13.41
CA CYS A 82 20.55 -14.79 -12.93
C CYS A 82 21.44 -13.99 -13.91
N ILE A 83 21.36 -14.28 -15.20
CA ILE A 83 22.17 -13.59 -16.21
C ILE A 83 21.81 -12.09 -16.25
N ASP A 84 20.53 -11.76 -16.17
CA ASP A 84 20.05 -10.39 -16.05
C ASP A 84 20.69 -9.65 -14.89
N ILE A 85 20.74 -10.28 -13.71
CA ILE A 85 21.39 -9.70 -12.53
C ILE A 85 22.89 -9.50 -12.75
N ALA A 86 23.58 -10.47 -13.35
CA ALA A 86 25.01 -10.34 -13.64
C ALA A 86 25.30 -9.14 -14.55
N LEU A 87 24.51 -8.97 -15.60
CA LEU A 87 24.67 -7.87 -16.55
C LEU A 87 24.24 -6.52 -15.96
N LYS A 88 23.10 -6.45 -15.26
CA LYS A 88 22.62 -5.23 -14.59
C LYS A 88 23.57 -4.70 -13.52
N ASN A 89 24.41 -5.57 -12.96
CA ASN A 89 25.40 -5.18 -11.96
C ASN A 89 26.64 -4.49 -12.57
N CYS A 90 26.70 -4.34 -13.90
CA CYS A 90 27.73 -3.53 -14.57
C CYS A 90 27.41 -2.02 -14.47
N SER A 91 28.44 -1.18 -14.58
CA SER A 91 28.31 0.28 -14.43
C SER A 91 27.59 0.95 -15.61
N SER A 92 27.58 0.31 -16.78
CA SER A 92 27.04 0.85 -18.02
C SER A 92 26.54 -0.27 -18.94
N PRO A 93 25.56 -0.01 -19.84
CA PRO A 93 25.15 -0.97 -20.86
C PRO A 93 26.29 -1.44 -21.77
N GLU A 94 27.30 -0.61 -21.98
CA GLU A 94 28.50 -0.93 -22.74
C GLU A 94 29.35 -1.99 -22.03
N ASP A 95 29.54 -1.84 -20.72
CA ASP A 95 30.19 -2.84 -19.89
C ASP A 95 29.39 -4.14 -19.87
N SER A 96 28.06 -4.06 -19.77
CA SER A 96 27.17 -5.22 -19.87
C SER A 96 27.34 -5.96 -21.21
N LEU A 97 27.37 -5.24 -22.33
CA LEU A 97 27.56 -5.85 -23.65
C LEU A 97 28.96 -6.47 -23.79
N SER A 98 29.98 -5.79 -23.27
CA SER A 98 31.34 -6.33 -23.25
C SER A 98 31.40 -7.64 -22.45
N LEU A 99 30.76 -7.67 -21.28
CA LEU A 99 30.68 -8.86 -20.44
C LEU A 99 29.93 -10.00 -21.15
N LEU A 100 28.78 -9.69 -21.77
CA LEU A 100 27.98 -10.64 -22.55
C LEU A 100 28.75 -11.27 -23.71
N LYS A 101 29.66 -10.51 -24.35
CA LYS A 101 30.47 -11.00 -25.48
C LYS A 101 31.65 -11.86 -25.05
N ASN A 102 32.20 -11.59 -23.88
CA ASN A 102 33.50 -12.12 -23.46
C ASN A 102 33.41 -13.28 -22.46
N GLN A 103 32.24 -13.50 -21.86
CA GLN A 103 32.00 -14.58 -20.90
C GLN A 103 31.04 -15.63 -21.49
N ALA A 104 31.19 -16.88 -21.09
CA ALA A 104 30.21 -17.91 -21.42
C ALA A 104 28.91 -17.70 -20.62
N MET A 105 27.76 -18.13 -21.18
CA MET A 105 26.46 -18.00 -20.47
C MET A 105 26.48 -18.69 -19.10
N GLY A 106 27.22 -19.80 -18.98
CA GLY A 106 27.39 -20.50 -17.70
C GLY A 106 28.11 -19.65 -16.65
N GLU A 107 29.11 -18.85 -17.05
CA GLU A 107 29.84 -17.95 -16.15
C GLU A 107 28.93 -16.79 -15.70
N LEU A 108 28.19 -16.19 -16.63
CA LEU A 108 27.21 -15.14 -16.32
C LEU A 108 26.13 -15.64 -15.35
N TYR A 109 25.62 -16.84 -15.59
CA TYR A 109 24.65 -17.49 -14.70
C TYR A 109 25.23 -17.62 -13.28
N GLN A 110 26.47 -18.13 -13.14
CA GLN A 110 27.11 -18.29 -11.82
C GLN A 110 27.38 -16.94 -11.13
N MET A 111 27.81 -15.92 -11.88
CA MET A 111 27.99 -14.57 -11.35
C MET A 111 26.68 -14.01 -10.78
N GLY A 112 25.60 -14.11 -11.53
CA GLY A 112 24.27 -13.67 -11.11
C GLY A 112 23.73 -14.43 -9.90
N ALA A 113 23.86 -15.76 -9.92
CA ALA A 113 23.46 -16.62 -8.81
C ALA A 113 24.24 -16.27 -7.52
N ALA A 114 25.54 -15.97 -7.63
CA ALA A 114 26.35 -15.53 -6.49
C ALA A 114 25.85 -14.19 -5.92
N ILE A 115 25.57 -13.19 -6.78
CA ILE A 115 24.98 -11.90 -6.35
C ILE A 115 23.65 -12.14 -5.63
N LEU A 116 22.75 -12.92 -6.20
CA LEU A 116 21.45 -13.23 -5.59
C LEU A 116 21.58 -13.93 -4.23
N SER A 117 22.53 -14.85 -4.10
CA SER A 117 22.86 -15.50 -2.82
C SER A 117 23.36 -14.51 -1.77
N ASP A 118 24.17 -13.52 -2.17
CA ASP A 118 24.62 -12.45 -1.27
C ASP A 118 23.46 -11.59 -0.77
N HIS A 119 22.52 -11.26 -1.65
CA HIS A 119 21.28 -10.58 -1.30
C HIS A 119 20.43 -11.40 -0.32
N ALA A 120 20.26 -12.70 -0.56
CA ALA A 120 19.52 -13.59 0.35
C ALA A 120 20.14 -13.65 1.75
N ARG A 121 21.48 -13.77 1.84
CA ARG A 121 22.20 -13.73 3.12
C ARG A 121 22.05 -12.37 3.81
N ALA A 122 21.99 -11.28 3.05
CA ALA A 122 21.74 -9.95 3.60
C ALA A 122 20.31 -9.82 4.16
N CYS A 123 19.31 -10.37 3.46
CA CYS A 123 17.92 -10.39 3.93
C CYS A 123 17.78 -11.04 5.31
N GLU A 124 18.45 -12.17 5.57
CA GLU A 124 18.38 -12.81 6.90
C GLU A 124 18.88 -11.91 8.03
N ARG A 125 20.03 -11.26 7.81
CA ARG A 125 20.62 -10.34 8.78
C ARG A 125 19.74 -9.11 8.98
N LEU A 126 19.22 -8.55 7.89
CA LEU A 126 18.33 -7.40 7.93
C LEU A 126 17.00 -7.73 8.60
N LEU A 127 16.39 -8.87 8.29
CA LEU A 127 15.15 -9.32 8.92
C LEU A 127 15.30 -9.45 10.43
N SER A 128 16.39 -10.07 10.88
CA SER A 128 16.71 -10.16 12.31
C SER A 128 16.81 -8.79 12.95
N ARG A 129 17.48 -7.83 12.29
CA ARG A 129 17.63 -6.46 12.77
C ARG A 129 16.29 -5.71 12.80
N VAL A 130 15.51 -5.76 11.72
CA VAL A 130 14.22 -5.05 11.58
C VAL A 130 13.23 -5.54 12.64
N ARG A 131 13.17 -6.86 12.89
CA ARG A 131 12.35 -7.45 13.96
C ARG A 131 12.83 -7.01 15.34
N ALA A 132 14.15 -6.95 15.58
CA ALA A 132 14.70 -6.50 16.86
C ALA A 132 14.46 -5.01 17.14
N THR A 133 14.44 -4.17 16.10
CA THR A 133 14.15 -2.74 16.22
C THR A 133 12.70 -2.40 15.90
N ARG A 134 11.79 -3.38 15.91
CA ARG A 134 10.40 -3.17 15.48
C ARG A 134 9.72 -2.07 16.29
N THR A 135 8.84 -1.33 15.62
CA THR A 135 7.93 -0.40 16.27
C THR A 135 6.87 -1.22 17.02
N LYS A 136 6.63 -0.90 18.29
CA LYS A 136 5.52 -1.51 19.04
C LYS A 136 4.21 -0.88 18.56
N THR A 137 3.28 -1.70 18.10
CA THR A 137 2.01 -1.25 17.52
C THR A 137 0.99 -2.37 17.51
N VAL A 138 -0.29 -2.01 17.51
CA VAL A 138 -1.42 -2.92 17.28
C VAL A 138 -1.68 -3.18 15.79
N ASN A 139 -1.10 -2.39 14.88
CA ASN A 139 -1.27 -2.55 13.44
C ASN A 139 -0.92 -3.97 12.95
N GLU A 140 -1.93 -4.70 12.50
CA GLU A 140 -1.83 -6.11 12.21
C GLU A 140 -1.01 -6.35 10.94
N GLY A 141 -1.23 -5.56 9.89
CA GLY A 141 -0.46 -5.63 8.65
C GLY A 141 1.05 -5.50 8.88
N TYR A 142 1.48 -4.52 9.69
CA TYR A 142 2.89 -4.36 10.06
C TYR A 142 3.44 -5.59 10.82
N ASN A 143 2.65 -6.15 11.72
CA ASN A 143 3.04 -7.28 12.54
C ASN A 143 3.14 -8.57 11.72
N ILE A 144 2.13 -8.89 10.89
CA ILE A 144 2.13 -10.03 9.96
C ILE A 144 3.31 -9.92 8.99
N LEU A 145 3.58 -8.72 8.46
CA LEU A 145 4.67 -8.49 7.51
C LEU A 145 6.01 -8.97 8.08
N LEU A 146 6.30 -8.61 9.34
CA LEU A 146 7.57 -8.92 10.00
C LEU A 146 7.64 -10.35 10.56
N ASP A 147 6.52 -10.90 11.01
CA ASP A 147 6.50 -12.18 11.71
C ASP A 147 6.18 -13.37 10.80
N SER A 148 5.58 -13.13 9.63
CA SER A 148 5.18 -14.19 8.69
C SER A 148 5.63 -13.91 7.26
N THR A 149 5.21 -12.81 6.64
CA THR A 149 5.38 -12.59 5.19
C THR A 149 6.83 -12.46 4.74
N LEU A 150 7.63 -11.58 5.34
CA LEU A 150 9.06 -11.46 5.00
C LEU A 150 9.88 -12.71 5.38
N PRO A 151 9.69 -13.32 6.57
CA PRO A 151 10.29 -14.62 6.87
C PRO A 151 9.98 -15.69 5.82
N GLN A 152 8.73 -15.77 5.36
CA GLN A 152 8.30 -16.75 4.38
C GLN A 152 9.00 -16.53 3.03
N TYR A 153 9.07 -15.29 2.54
CA TYR A 153 9.82 -14.99 1.31
C TYR A 153 11.29 -15.40 1.37
N VAL A 154 11.96 -15.14 2.50
CA VAL A 154 13.38 -15.54 2.67
C VAL A 154 13.51 -17.06 2.77
N HIS A 155 12.57 -17.72 3.46
CA HIS A 155 12.53 -19.18 3.58
C HIS A 155 12.30 -19.85 2.21
N ASP A 156 11.26 -19.45 1.49
CA ASP A 156 10.89 -20.03 0.20
C ASP A 156 11.98 -19.82 -0.84
N TRP A 157 12.63 -18.66 -0.86
CA TRP A 157 13.75 -18.43 -1.76
C TRP A 157 14.93 -19.37 -1.47
N LYS A 158 15.19 -19.67 -0.19
CA LYS A 158 16.26 -20.61 0.20
C LYS A 158 15.91 -22.06 -0.06
N ALA A 159 14.65 -22.42 0.13
CA ALA A 159 14.13 -23.75 -0.17
C ALA A 159 14.03 -23.97 -1.68
N ALA A 160 13.90 -22.90 -2.46
CA ALA A 160 13.88 -22.97 -3.91
C ALA A 160 15.20 -23.53 -4.42
N ARG A 161 15.07 -24.51 -5.30
CA ARG A 161 16.22 -25.19 -5.91
C ARG A 161 17.05 -24.28 -6.80
N PHE A 162 16.39 -23.31 -7.44
CA PHE A 162 17.00 -22.35 -8.35
C PHE A 162 16.49 -20.94 -8.05
N PRO A 163 17.32 -19.89 -8.24
CA PRO A 163 16.89 -18.53 -8.03
C PRO A 163 15.76 -18.15 -8.99
N ARG A 164 14.76 -17.45 -8.48
CA ARG A 164 13.65 -16.92 -9.29
C ARG A 164 13.33 -15.49 -8.90
N ASN A 165 12.85 -14.73 -9.89
CA ASN A 165 12.17 -13.47 -9.63
C ASN A 165 10.73 -13.75 -9.19
N PHE A 166 10.15 -12.85 -8.39
CA PHE A 166 8.75 -12.93 -7.94
C PHE A 166 8.25 -11.55 -7.52
N ILE A 167 6.94 -11.33 -7.57
CA ILE A 167 6.34 -10.09 -7.07
C ILE A 167 6.31 -10.15 -5.55
N VAL A 168 6.79 -9.08 -4.90
CA VAL A 168 6.73 -8.92 -3.44
C VAL A 168 5.39 -8.26 -3.09
N MET A 169 4.45 -9.04 -2.56
CA MET A 169 3.13 -8.57 -2.13
C MET A 169 3.06 -8.54 -0.61
N THR A 170 2.52 -7.45 -0.04
CA THR A 170 2.54 -7.24 1.42
C THR A 170 1.33 -6.47 1.92
N GLU A 171 0.87 -6.83 3.11
CA GLU A 171 -0.23 -6.24 3.87
C GLU A 171 0.10 -4.90 4.58
N TYR A 172 1.33 -4.39 4.44
CA TYR A 172 1.73 -3.10 5.01
C TYR A 172 2.56 -2.28 4.01
N PRO A 173 2.21 -1.00 3.75
CA PRO A 173 2.88 -0.16 2.78
C PRO A 173 4.17 0.47 3.33
N LEU A 174 5.14 0.73 2.46
CA LEU A 174 6.28 1.61 2.75
C LEU A 174 5.97 3.07 2.43
N ALA A 175 6.66 4.00 3.08
CA ALA A 175 6.58 5.42 2.72
C ALA A 175 7.10 5.66 1.29
N VAL A 176 8.07 4.87 0.86
CA VAL A 176 8.75 4.94 -0.44
C VAL A 176 8.83 3.55 -1.09
N GLU A 177 7.77 3.13 -1.76
CA GLU A 177 7.77 1.85 -2.50
C GLU A 177 8.81 1.83 -3.64
N ARG A 178 9.45 0.67 -3.82
CA ARG A 178 10.37 0.38 -4.93
C ARG A 178 9.77 -0.72 -5.80
N ALA A 179 10.06 -0.68 -7.09
CA ALA A 179 9.49 -1.61 -8.07
C ALA A 179 10.23 -2.96 -8.16
N SER A 180 11.35 -3.11 -7.44
CA SER A 180 12.19 -4.31 -7.52
C SER A 180 11.46 -5.57 -7.03
N GLY A 181 11.52 -6.64 -7.83
CA GLY A 181 11.02 -7.96 -7.47
C GLY A 181 12.06 -8.87 -6.81
N GLY A 182 11.63 -10.07 -6.45
CA GLY A 182 12.47 -11.16 -5.99
C GLY A 182 13.15 -10.87 -4.65
N ILE A 183 14.26 -11.58 -4.41
CA ILE A 183 15.03 -11.41 -3.17
C ILE A 183 15.66 -10.01 -3.04
N ILE A 184 15.89 -9.32 -4.16
CA ILE A 184 16.37 -7.93 -4.16
C ILE A 184 15.28 -6.99 -3.65
N GLY A 185 14.04 -7.13 -4.14
CA GLY A 185 12.89 -6.39 -3.62
C GLY A 185 12.65 -6.62 -2.13
N VAL A 186 12.76 -7.87 -1.66
CA VAL A 186 12.68 -8.20 -0.23
C VAL A 186 13.78 -7.48 0.57
N ARG A 187 15.02 -7.47 0.05
CA ARG A 187 16.15 -6.77 0.69
C ARG A 187 15.88 -5.27 0.78
N GLU A 188 15.48 -4.63 -0.31
CA GLU A 188 15.20 -3.19 -0.35
C GLU A 188 14.09 -2.83 0.64
N ARG A 189 13.03 -3.63 0.71
CA ARG A 189 11.95 -3.44 1.69
C ARG A 189 12.45 -3.51 3.12
N LEU A 190 13.28 -4.50 3.45
CA LEU A 190 13.91 -4.62 4.77
C LEU A 190 14.84 -3.45 5.10
N GLU A 191 15.63 -2.98 4.14
CA GLU A 191 16.50 -1.81 4.33
C GLU A 191 15.68 -0.56 4.65
N GLN A 192 14.54 -0.35 3.98
CA GLN A 192 13.63 0.76 4.27
C GLN A 192 12.93 0.64 5.60
N LEU A 193 12.37 -0.54 5.93
CA LEU A 193 11.75 -0.78 7.24
C LEU A 193 12.74 -0.52 8.38
N ALA A 194 14.03 -0.82 8.20
CA ALA A 194 15.05 -0.50 9.20
C ALA A 194 15.22 1.02 9.42
N LEU A 195 15.09 1.82 8.37
CA LEU A 195 15.13 3.29 8.44
C LEU A 195 13.86 3.84 9.09
N GLU A 196 12.69 3.37 8.65
CA GLU A 196 11.39 3.75 9.19
C GLU A 196 11.29 3.42 10.68
N ASN A 197 11.65 2.19 11.08
CA ASN A 197 11.67 1.77 12.47
C ASN A 197 12.60 2.64 13.33
N ARG A 198 13.77 3.00 12.81
CA ARG A 198 14.71 3.89 13.52
C ARG A 198 14.11 5.26 13.77
N PHE A 199 13.37 5.80 12.81
CA PHE A 199 12.67 7.07 12.97
C PHE A 199 11.50 6.94 13.96
N CYS A 200 10.64 5.94 13.78
CA CYS A 200 9.49 5.65 14.64
C CYS A 200 9.89 5.42 16.11
N GLY A 201 11.08 4.87 16.36
CA GLY A 201 11.63 4.72 17.71
C GLY A 201 11.76 6.03 18.51
N ARG A 202 11.67 7.20 17.86
CA ARG A 202 11.63 8.50 18.54
C ARG A 202 10.23 8.90 19.04
N PHE A 203 9.19 8.24 18.54
CA PHE A 203 7.77 8.57 18.77
C PHE A 203 7.02 7.39 19.40
N THR A 204 7.71 6.46 20.08
CA THR A 204 7.10 5.22 20.60
C THR A 204 5.92 5.46 21.54
N GLY A 205 5.89 6.59 22.26
CA GLY A 205 4.75 6.96 23.13
C GLY A 205 3.57 7.60 22.38
N ASP A 206 3.80 8.15 21.20
CA ASP A 206 2.82 8.97 20.47
C ASP A 206 2.19 8.21 19.29
N LEU A 207 2.89 7.21 18.76
CA LEU A 207 2.50 6.48 17.55
C LEU A 207 1.15 5.74 17.69
N GLU A 208 0.87 5.13 18.84
CA GLU A 208 -0.42 4.46 19.06
C GLU A 208 -1.57 5.49 19.07
N GLY A 209 -1.33 6.68 19.63
CA GLY A 209 -2.29 7.79 19.60
C GLY A 209 -2.53 8.28 18.17
N LEU A 210 -1.46 8.53 17.42
CA LEU A 210 -1.53 8.92 16.01
C LEU A 210 -2.27 7.90 15.15
N LEU A 211 -1.96 6.61 15.34
CA LEU A 211 -2.61 5.53 14.60
C LEU A 211 -4.11 5.51 14.91
N ARG A 212 -4.49 5.64 16.18
CA ARG A 212 -5.90 5.75 16.58
C ARG A 212 -6.59 6.95 15.95
N ASP A 213 -5.95 8.12 15.97
CA ASP A 213 -6.52 9.35 15.38
C ASP A 213 -6.68 9.21 13.86
N TRP A 214 -5.69 8.64 13.18
CA TRP A 214 -5.75 8.39 11.74
C TRP A 214 -6.82 7.35 11.38
N SER A 215 -6.82 6.21 12.07
CA SER A 215 -7.80 5.13 11.89
C SER A 215 -9.22 5.66 12.10
N TYR A 216 -9.38 6.51 13.11
CA TYR A 216 -10.60 7.23 13.38
C TYR A 216 -11.03 8.10 12.17
N GLN A 217 -10.15 8.97 11.66
CA GLN A 217 -10.45 9.82 10.50
C GLN A 217 -10.76 9.03 9.22
N ASN A 218 -10.19 7.82 9.09
CA ASN A 218 -10.34 6.96 7.91
C ASN A 218 -11.37 5.84 8.10
N ARG A 219 -12.14 5.85 9.20
CA ARG A 219 -13.21 4.88 9.51
C ARG A 219 -12.74 3.41 9.45
N THR A 220 -11.59 3.14 10.06
CA THR A 220 -10.99 1.79 10.18
C THR A 220 -10.46 1.56 11.60
N THR A 221 -10.09 0.34 11.95
CA THR A 221 -9.45 0.03 13.25
C THR A 221 -7.96 0.38 13.20
N PRO A 222 -7.30 0.63 14.34
CA PRO A 222 -5.83 0.69 14.41
C PRO A 222 -5.16 -0.59 13.88
N GLU A 223 -5.77 -1.74 14.13
CA GLU A 223 -5.34 -3.07 13.71
C GLU A 223 -5.37 -3.22 12.18
N ASP A 224 -6.48 -2.85 11.53
CA ASP A 224 -6.73 -2.98 10.09
C ASP A 224 -6.18 -1.81 9.25
N ALA A 225 -5.57 -0.82 9.89
CA ALA A 225 -5.12 0.39 9.22
C ALA A 225 -4.06 0.11 8.15
N TYR A 226 -4.42 0.29 6.88
CA TYR A 226 -3.46 0.20 5.77
C TYR A 226 -2.70 1.53 5.60
N VAL A 227 -1.80 1.82 6.54
CA VAL A 227 -1.02 3.06 6.57
C VAL A 227 0.39 2.83 7.11
N ASN A 228 1.34 3.57 6.56
CA ASN A 228 2.73 3.51 7.01
C ASN A 228 2.94 4.38 8.27
N LEU A 229 3.38 3.77 9.38
CA LEU A 229 3.56 4.42 10.67
C LEU A 229 4.61 5.54 10.64
N PHE A 230 5.69 5.34 9.87
CA PHE A 230 6.69 6.39 9.66
C PHE A 230 6.07 7.60 8.97
N THR A 231 5.25 7.37 7.95
CA THR A 231 4.59 8.44 7.19
C THR A 231 3.69 9.27 8.09
N LEU A 232 2.89 8.61 8.95
CA LEU A 232 2.04 9.29 9.94
C LEU A 232 2.87 10.20 10.86
N ALA A 233 3.89 9.65 11.52
CA ALA A 233 4.70 10.41 12.45
C ALA A 233 5.48 11.53 11.77
N PHE A 234 6.06 11.25 10.59
CA PHE A 234 6.83 12.24 9.84
C PHE A 234 5.98 13.43 9.41
N GLN A 235 4.82 13.17 8.80
CA GLN A 235 3.94 14.23 8.32
C GLN A 235 3.39 15.06 9.47
N ASN A 236 2.89 14.43 10.53
CA ASN A 236 2.41 15.14 11.71
C ASN A 236 3.52 15.95 12.38
N ALA A 237 4.74 15.43 12.50
CA ALA A 237 5.86 16.18 13.08
C ALA A 237 6.21 17.43 12.24
N VAL A 238 6.20 17.32 10.92
CA VAL A 238 6.41 18.47 10.01
C VAL A 238 5.32 19.52 10.24
N PHE A 239 4.06 19.11 10.32
CA PHE A 239 2.96 20.04 10.54
C PHE A 239 2.97 20.69 11.92
N CYS A 240 3.27 19.94 12.98
CA CYS A 240 3.48 20.51 14.32
C CYS A 240 4.59 21.57 14.28
N HIS A 241 5.71 21.28 13.61
CA HIS A 241 6.82 22.23 13.50
C HIS A 241 6.46 23.49 12.70
N ILE A 242 5.66 23.39 11.64
CA ILE A 242 5.13 24.56 10.91
C ILE A 242 4.36 25.49 11.85
N LEU A 243 3.62 24.92 12.82
CA LEU A 243 2.89 25.67 13.84
C LEU A 243 3.75 26.11 15.04
N GLY A 244 5.06 25.83 15.02
CA GLY A 244 5.95 26.12 16.14
C GLY A 244 5.76 25.21 17.35
N LYS A 245 5.11 24.05 17.17
CA LYS A 245 4.92 23.01 18.19
C LYS A 245 5.97 21.92 18.04
N SER A 246 6.22 21.20 19.14
CA SER A 246 7.00 19.95 19.16
C SER A 246 6.08 18.73 19.22
N GLY A 247 6.59 17.57 18.83
CA GLY A 247 5.84 16.31 18.86
C GLY A 247 5.06 16.09 17.56
N VAL A 248 3.96 15.35 17.66
CA VAL A 248 3.15 14.91 16.52
C VAL A 248 1.64 15.15 16.71
N GLU A 249 1.24 15.71 17.84
CA GLU A 249 -0.16 15.91 18.17
C GLU A 249 -0.72 17.18 17.50
N LEU A 250 -1.84 17.02 16.80
CA LEU A 250 -2.57 18.11 16.15
C LEU A 250 -4.03 18.08 16.57
N SER A 251 -4.57 19.24 16.92
CA SER A 251 -6.00 19.43 17.16
C SER A 251 -6.74 19.84 15.88
N GLU A 252 -8.07 19.78 15.89
CA GLU A 252 -8.88 20.28 14.76
C GLU A 252 -8.65 21.79 14.50
N ALA A 253 -8.35 22.56 15.54
CA ALA A 253 -7.99 23.98 15.39
C ALA A 253 -6.65 24.13 14.65
N ASP A 254 -5.69 23.26 14.92
CA ASP A 254 -4.39 23.22 14.24
C ASP A 254 -4.54 22.85 12.77
N ALA A 255 -5.35 21.82 12.48
CA ALA A 255 -5.65 21.41 11.10
C ALA A 255 -6.28 22.55 10.29
N ASN A 256 -7.20 23.31 10.88
CA ASN A 256 -7.80 24.49 10.26
C ASN A 256 -6.78 25.60 9.98
N LEU A 257 -5.88 25.87 10.94
CA LEU A 257 -4.82 26.86 10.79
C LEU A 257 -3.83 26.46 9.69
N LEU A 258 -3.40 25.19 9.68
CA LEU A 258 -2.55 24.61 8.64
C LEU A 258 -3.19 24.71 7.27
N THR A 259 -4.47 24.37 7.15
CA THR A 259 -5.21 24.44 5.89
C THR A 259 -5.24 25.86 5.34
N ARG A 260 -5.56 26.86 6.17
CA ARG A 260 -5.54 28.27 5.72
C ARG A 260 -4.15 28.73 5.31
N ARG A 261 -3.12 28.32 6.04
CA ARG A 261 -1.74 28.73 5.76
C ARG A 261 -1.20 28.08 4.49
N LEU A 262 -1.44 26.79 4.28
CA LEU A 262 -0.88 26.04 3.16
C LEU A 262 -1.62 26.30 1.85
N THR A 263 -2.95 26.50 1.88
CA THR A 263 -3.73 26.81 0.66
C THR A 263 -3.48 28.24 0.15
N ALA A 264 -3.07 29.17 1.02
CA ALA A 264 -2.73 30.54 0.64
C ALA A 264 -1.38 30.68 -0.10
N LEU A 265 -0.51 29.68 -0.01
CA LEU A 265 0.81 29.68 -0.65
C LEU A 265 0.73 29.09 -2.06
N ASP A 266 1.60 29.54 -2.97
CA ASP A 266 1.79 28.86 -4.24
C ASP A 266 2.60 27.54 -4.07
N ALA A 267 2.74 26.77 -5.16
CA ALA A 267 3.43 25.48 -5.11
C ALA A 267 4.91 25.58 -4.76
N GLN A 268 5.59 26.65 -5.19
CA GLN A 268 7.01 26.87 -4.92
C GLN A 268 7.22 27.32 -3.48
N GLU A 269 6.36 28.22 -2.98
CA GLU A 269 6.37 28.69 -1.60
C GLU A 269 6.06 27.57 -0.61
N ARG A 270 5.05 26.73 -0.88
CA ARG A 270 4.80 25.52 -0.08
C ARG A 270 6.01 24.61 -0.04
N GLY A 271 6.62 24.31 -1.19
CA GLY A 271 7.81 23.47 -1.27
C GLY A 271 8.96 24.01 -0.42
N LYS A 272 9.21 25.33 -0.47
CA LYS A 272 10.23 25.99 0.35
C LYS A 272 9.91 25.91 1.85
N LEU A 273 8.65 26.12 2.24
CA LEU A 273 8.22 26.03 3.65
C LEU A 273 8.45 24.63 4.21
N ILE A 274 8.04 23.59 3.47
CA ILE A 274 8.17 22.19 3.90
C ILE A 274 9.65 21.80 3.95
N ALA A 275 10.42 22.11 2.91
CA ALA A 275 11.85 21.80 2.88
C ALA A 275 12.63 22.49 4.01
N GLY A 276 12.37 23.78 4.27
CA GLY A 276 12.98 24.50 5.39
C GLY A 276 12.59 23.93 6.75
N THR A 277 11.33 23.47 6.90
CA THR A 277 10.85 22.79 8.11
C THR A 277 11.57 21.46 8.32
N VAL A 278 11.68 20.63 7.29
CA VAL A 278 12.38 19.35 7.36
C VAL A 278 13.87 19.56 7.65
N GLN A 279 14.51 20.56 7.04
CA GLN A 279 15.89 20.90 7.35
C GLN A 279 16.08 21.25 8.84
N SER A 280 15.20 22.07 9.40
CA SER A 280 15.20 22.41 10.83
C SER A 280 15.03 21.18 11.71
N LEU A 281 14.07 20.32 11.38
CA LEU A 281 13.81 19.07 12.10
C LEU A 281 14.99 18.09 12.02
N LEU A 282 15.67 17.98 10.87
CA LEU A 282 16.85 17.13 10.72
C LEU A 282 17.99 17.58 11.66
N VAL A 283 18.22 18.88 11.78
CA VAL A 283 19.20 19.44 12.73
C VAL A 283 18.77 19.14 14.17
N GLN A 284 17.48 19.27 14.49
CA GLN A 284 16.95 19.01 15.82
C GLN A 284 16.99 17.53 16.22
N TRP A 285 16.67 16.63 15.28
CA TRP A 285 16.68 15.19 15.52
C TRP A 285 18.09 14.61 15.52
N ALA A 286 19.03 15.25 14.84
CA ALA A 286 20.45 14.93 14.83
C ALA A 286 20.71 13.43 14.59
N PHE A 287 20.03 12.83 13.61
CA PHE A 287 20.26 11.43 13.27
C PHE A 287 21.66 11.25 12.69
N ASP A 288 22.49 10.48 13.39
CA ASP A 288 23.78 10.00 12.88
C ASP A 288 23.56 8.80 11.93
N ASN A 289 22.96 9.09 10.77
CA ASN A 289 22.72 8.13 9.70
C ASN A 289 22.38 8.87 8.38
N GLU A 290 23.33 8.92 7.46
CA GLU A 290 23.17 9.57 6.16
C GLU A 290 22.03 8.97 5.33
N ARG A 291 21.85 7.63 5.34
CA ARG A 291 20.77 6.98 4.60
C ARG A 291 19.39 7.38 5.12
N LEU A 292 19.24 7.52 6.44
CA LEU A 292 18.00 8.01 7.03
C LEU A 292 17.73 9.46 6.63
N ASN A 293 18.77 10.31 6.59
CA ASN A 293 18.62 11.69 6.14
C ASN A 293 18.17 11.78 4.68
N SER A 294 18.75 10.97 3.79
CA SER A 294 18.31 10.87 2.39
C SER A 294 16.85 10.39 2.29
N TYR A 295 16.46 9.40 3.08
CA TYR A 295 15.09 8.88 3.12
C TYR A 295 14.07 9.94 3.58
N LEU A 296 14.42 10.74 4.59
CA LEU A 296 13.60 11.85 5.08
C LEU A 296 13.43 12.95 4.02
N TRP A 297 14.46 13.22 3.22
CA TRP A 297 14.35 14.15 2.09
C TRP A 297 13.46 13.62 0.96
N GLU A 298 13.49 12.32 0.69
CA GLU A 298 12.55 11.70 -0.26
C GLU A 298 11.10 11.78 0.25
N ALA A 299 10.87 11.51 1.54
CA ALA A 299 9.58 11.70 2.19
C ALA A 299 9.11 13.17 2.13
N CYS A 300 10.01 14.14 2.32
CA CYS A 300 9.74 15.57 2.18
C CYS A 300 9.28 15.93 0.75
N ALA A 301 9.95 15.41 -0.27
CA ALA A 301 9.57 15.63 -1.65
C ALA A 301 8.18 15.04 -1.95
N ARG A 302 7.90 13.83 -1.46
CA ARG A 302 6.57 13.18 -1.60
C ARG A 302 5.47 13.98 -0.91
N LEU A 303 5.68 14.45 0.32
CA LEU A 303 4.72 15.29 1.03
C LEU A 303 4.46 16.61 0.27
N SER A 304 5.50 17.26 -0.22
CA SER A 304 5.39 18.50 -0.98
C SER A 304 4.59 18.31 -2.27
N ASN A 305 4.89 17.24 -3.01
CA ASN A 305 4.17 16.90 -4.24
C ASN A 305 2.71 16.54 -3.96
N GLY A 306 2.45 15.75 -2.92
CA GLY A 306 1.10 15.39 -2.50
C GLY A 306 0.26 16.60 -2.10
N LEU A 307 0.81 17.50 -1.29
CA LEU A 307 0.13 18.75 -0.91
C LEU A 307 -0.15 19.63 -2.13
N ASN A 308 0.80 19.74 -3.07
CA ASN A 308 0.59 20.51 -4.29
C ASN A 308 -0.49 19.92 -5.18
N ALA A 309 -0.54 18.59 -5.33
CA ALA A 309 -1.61 17.90 -6.04
C ALA A 309 -2.98 18.10 -5.36
N ALA A 310 -3.01 18.22 -4.03
CA ALA A 310 -4.21 18.50 -3.24
C ALA A 310 -4.56 20.00 -3.13
N GLY A 311 -3.97 20.88 -3.96
CA GLY A 311 -4.24 22.32 -3.92
C GLY A 311 -3.80 23.01 -2.63
N GLY A 312 -2.86 22.41 -1.89
CA GLY A 312 -2.37 22.88 -0.59
C GLY A 312 -3.16 22.41 0.61
N SER A 313 -4.23 21.63 0.43
CA SER A 313 -5.01 21.09 1.55
C SER A 313 -4.23 19.96 2.26
N PRO A 314 -3.98 20.06 3.58
CA PRO A 314 -3.27 19.02 4.32
C PRO A 314 -4.15 17.88 4.82
N ALA A 315 -5.48 17.94 4.61
CA ALA A 315 -6.44 17.04 5.24
C ALA A 315 -6.16 15.54 5.04
N ALA A 316 -5.59 15.14 3.89
CA ALA A 316 -5.25 13.74 3.59
C ALA A 316 -3.88 13.30 4.14
N PHE A 317 -3.12 14.22 4.76
CA PHE A 317 -1.73 14.01 5.17
C PHE A 317 -1.52 14.19 6.67
N LEU A 318 -2.56 14.48 7.46
CA LEU A 318 -2.43 14.69 8.89
C LEU A 318 -3.43 13.88 9.70
N ALA A 319 -2.94 13.35 10.82
CA ALA A 319 -3.76 12.76 11.86
C ALA A 319 -4.19 13.83 12.87
N VAL A 320 -5.45 13.86 13.28
CA VAL A 320 -6.00 14.88 14.21
C VAL A 320 -6.67 14.25 15.40
N GLN A 321 -6.32 14.73 16.59
CA GLN A 321 -7.00 14.37 17.83
C GLN A 321 -8.46 14.85 17.79
N PRO A 322 -9.44 13.94 17.97
CA PRO A 322 -10.84 14.31 17.96
C PRO A 322 -11.21 15.17 19.18
N GLN A 323 -12.01 16.23 18.99
CA GLN A 323 -12.40 17.14 20.07
C GLN A 323 -13.41 16.57 21.08
N SER A 324 -14.16 15.52 20.70
CA SER A 324 -15.19 14.90 21.53
C SER A 324 -15.05 13.37 21.52
N PRO A 325 -15.37 12.67 22.61
CA PRO A 325 -15.43 11.22 22.60
C PRO A 325 -16.48 10.77 21.58
N ARG A 326 -16.06 9.90 20.68
CA ARG A 326 -16.86 9.39 19.58
C ARG A 326 -17.43 8.03 19.99
N PHE A 327 -18.71 7.79 19.68
CA PHE A 327 -19.43 6.61 20.11
C PHE A 327 -18.95 5.39 19.31
N CYS A 328 -18.55 4.33 20.01
CA CYS A 328 -18.20 3.05 19.38
C CYS A 328 -19.47 2.19 19.30
N TYR A 329 -19.86 1.80 18.09
CA TYR A 329 -20.87 0.79 17.86
C TYR A 329 -20.20 -0.57 17.83
N GLN A 330 -20.58 -1.44 18.76
CA GLN A 330 -20.24 -2.84 18.71
C GLN A 330 -21.38 -3.58 18.03
N GLY A 331 -21.16 -4.03 16.79
CA GLY A 331 -22.12 -4.85 16.06
C GLY A 331 -22.37 -6.18 16.79
N GLY A 332 -23.61 -6.65 16.80
CA GLY A 332 -23.90 -8.01 17.24
C GLY A 332 -23.50 -9.04 16.18
N GLU A 333 -23.52 -10.32 16.56
CA GLU A 333 -23.22 -11.42 15.66
C GLU A 333 -24.21 -11.46 14.49
N ARG A 334 -23.68 -11.67 13.28
CA ARG A 334 -24.50 -11.84 12.08
C ARG A 334 -25.34 -13.11 12.16
N LEU A 335 -26.56 -13.05 11.62
CA LEU A 335 -27.41 -14.23 11.45
C LEU A 335 -26.78 -15.21 10.45
N SER A 336 -27.04 -16.52 10.64
CA SER A 336 -26.73 -17.51 9.59
C SER A 336 -27.68 -17.33 8.40
N ASP A 337 -27.26 -17.78 7.21
CA ASP A 337 -28.06 -17.65 5.98
C ASP A 337 -29.51 -18.17 6.16
N ASP A 338 -29.69 -19.32 6.80
CA ASP A 338 -31.01 -19.90 7.08
C ASP A 338 -31.87 -19.02 8.01
N ALA A 339 -31.26 -18.44 9.04
CA ALA A 339 -31.95 -17.59 10.00
C ALA A 339 -32.31 -16.25 9.36
N PHE A 340 -31.39 -15.67 8.58
CA PHE A 340 -31.63 -14.45 7.83
C PHE A 340 -32.76 -14.62 6.80
N ALA A 341 -32.75 -15.72 6.03
CA ALA A 341 -33.80 -16.02 5.05
C ALA A 341 -35.19 -16.18 5.70
N ALA A 342 -35.25 -16.74 6.91
CA ALA A 342 -36.49 -16.83 7.67
C ALA A 342 -37.04 -15.44 8.04
N VAL A 343 -36.18 -14.54 8.53
CA VAL A 343 -36.55 -13.15 8.85
C VAL A 343 -37.02 -12.38 7.62
N VAL A 344 -36.31 -12.50 6.48
CA VAL A 344 -36.73 -11.88 5.21
C VAL A 344 -38.12 -12.38 4.79
N SER A 345 -38.37 -13.68 4.92
CA SER A 345 -39.68 -14.27 4.59
C SER A 345 -40.78 -13.76 5.53
N GLU A 346 -40.48 -13.63 6.82
CA GLU A 346 -41.43 -13.11 7.82
C GLU A 346 -41.79 -11.65 7.56
N VAL A 347 -40.80 -10.81 7.24
CA VAL A 347 -41.00 -9.40 6.87
C VAL A 347 -41.83 -9.26 5.59
N LEU A 348 -41.55 -10.08 4.58
CA LEU A 348 -42.27 -10.07 3.30
C LEU A 348 -43.74 -10.51 3.44
N LEU A 349 -44.03 -11.46 4.33
CA LEU A 349 -45.38 -11.99 4.58
C LEU A 349 -46.17 -11.16 5.61
N CYS A 350 -45.54 -10.19 6.26
CA CYS A 350 -46.20 -9.32 7.21
C CYS A 350 -47.02 -8.26 6.46
N ASP A 351 -48.32 -8.17 6.72
CA ASP A 351 -49.21 -7.17 6.10
C ASP A 351 -49.37 -5.89 6.94
N ASP A 352 -48.86 -5.88 8.17
CA ASP A 352 -48.98 -4.77 9.11
C ASP A 352 -47.64 -4.03 9.27
N ALA A 353 -47.65 -2.72 9.03
CA ALA A 353 -46.44 -1.91 9.02
C ALA A 353 -45.78 -1.83 10.42
N ASP A 354 -46.58 -1.79 11.50
CA ASP A 354 -46.06 -1.69 12.86
C ASP A 354 -45.45 -3.03 13.32
N GLU A 355 -46.09 -4.16 12.98
CA GLU A 355 -45.54 -5.49 13.27
C GLU A 355 -44.29 -5.78 12.43
N ARG A 356 -44.22 -5.30 11.18
CA ARG A 356 -43.02 -5.42 10.34
C ARG A 356 -41.83 -4.67 10.92
N VAL A 357 -42.05 -3.43 11.36
CA VAL A 357 -41.04 -2.64 12.08
C VAL A 357 -40.56 -3.38 13.33
N LYS A 358 -41.47 -4.02 14.05
CA LYS A 358 -41.13 -4.79 15.24
C LYS A 358 -40.25 -6.00 14.92
N ILE A 359 -40.57 -6.77 13.88
CA ILE A 359 -39.73 -7.89 13.40
C ILE A 359 -38.31 -7.41 13.07
N ILE A 360 -38.20 -6.33 12.28
CA ILE A 360 -36.91 -5.73 11.89
C ILE A 360 -36.09 -5.35 13.13
N ARG A 361 -36.73 -4.81 14.17
CA ARG A 361 -36.04 -4.37 15.40
C ARG A 361 -35.67 -5.51 16.35
N THR A 362 -36.41 -6.61 16.37
CA THR A 362 -36.18 -7.70 17.34
C THR A 362 -35.27 -8.79 16.80
N GLU A 363 -35.37 -9.09 15.50
CA GLU A 363 -34.67 -10.25 14.93
C GLU A 363 -33.26 -9.92 14.42
N LEU A 364 -33.02 -8.66 14.02
CA LEU A 364 -31.73 -8.24 13.50
C LEU A 364 -30.75 -7.87 14.62
N ARG A 365 -29.57 -8.51 14.59
CA ARG A 365 -28.55 -8.38 15.64
C ARG A 365 -27.35 -7.53 15.22
N SER A 366 -27.19 -7.27 13.94
CA SER A 366 -26.06 -6.52 13.38
C SER A 366 -26.52 -5.44 12.40
N LEU A 367 -25.74 -4.36 12.28
CA LEU A 367 -25.96 -3.33 11.28
C LEU A 367 -25.87 -3.89 9.85
N ASP A 368 -25.04 -4.92 9.65
CA ASP A 368 -24.87 -5.56 8.34
C ASP A 368 -26.12 -6.33 7.94
N ASP A 369 -26.73 -7.09 8.86
CA ASP A 369 -27.99 -7.79 8.57
C ASP A 369 -29.15 -6.80 8.34
N LEU A 370 -29.13 -5.63 9.00
CA LEU A 370 -30.07 -4.55 8.70
C LEU A 370 -29.89 -3.98 7.29
N CYS A 371 -28.65 -3.69 6.89
CA CYS A 371 -28.37 -3.22 5.54
C CYS A 371 -28.76 -4.26 4.47
N ASP A 372 -28.48 -5.55 4.74
CA ASP A 372 -28.82 -6.63 3.83
C ASP A 372 -30.33 -6.84 3.74
N LEU A 373 -31.07 -6.76 4.86
CA LEU A 373 -32.53 -6.87 4.85
C LEU A 373 -33.19 -5.71 4.09
N LEU A 374 -32.73 -4.48 4.31
CA LEU A 374 -33.18 -3.30 3.54
C LEU A 374 -32.91 -3.44 2.04
N ALA A 375 -31.92 -4.26 1.65
CA ALA A 375 -31.58 -4.56 0.26
C ALA A 375 -32.23 -5.84 -0.28
N ALA A 376 -32.97 -6.61 0.53
CA ALA A 376 -33.49 -7.94 0.18
C ALA A 376 -34.84 -7.94 -0.56
N ASP A 377 -35.26 -6.80 -1.13
CA ASP A 377 -36.53 -6.62 -1.85
C ASP A 377 -37.78 -7.09 -1.06
N CYS A 378 -37.73 -7.01 0.27
CA CYS A 378 -38.83 -7.40 1.17
C CYS A 378 -39.62 -6.23 1.76
N ILE A 379 -39.25 -4.99 1.40
CA ILE A 379 -39.90 -3.74 1.80
C ILE A 379 -40.18 -2.94 0.52
N PHE A 380 -41.40 -2.43 0.38
CA PHE A 380 -41.81 -1.66 -0.79
C PHE A 380 -41.59 -0.15 -0.61
N GLU A 381 -41.49 0.61 -1.73
CA GLU A 381 -41.13 2.04 -1.75
C GLU A 381 -41.93 2.89 -0.73
N GLU A 382 -43.24 2.67 -0.62
CA GLU A 382 -44.13 3.44 0.26
C GLU A 382 -43.92 3.12 1.75
N GLU A 383 -43.29 1.99 2.07
CA GLU A 383 -43.13 1.47 3.44
C GLU A 383 -41.82 1.93 4.09
N PHE A 384 -40.79 2.25 3.29
CA PHE A 384 -39.47 2.65 3.80
C PHE A 384 -39.53 3.87 4.72
N LEU A 385 -40.37 4.87 4.42
CA LEU A 385 -40.49 6.07 5.24
C LEU A 385 -40.97 5.73 6.66
N SER A 386 -41.95 4.83 6.78
CA SER A 386 -42.47 4.36 8.08
C SER A 386 -41.44 3.53 8.83
N VAL A 387 -40.69 2.69 8.12
CA VAL A 387 -39.58 1.90 8.71
C VAL A 387 -38.50 2.84 9.27
N TYR A 388 -38.04 3.82 8.50
CA TYR A 388 -37.02 4.77 8.97
C TYR A 388 -37.50 5.68 10.09
N ALA A 389 -38.77 6.12 10.05
CA ALA A 389 -39.35 6.92 11.12
C ALA A 389 -39.45 6.16 12.46
N SER A 390 -39.40 4.83 12.44
CA SER A 390 -39.44 3.99 13.64
C SER A 390 -38.08 3.80 14.33
N PHE A 391 -37.00 4.11 13.62
CA PHE A 391 -35.64 3.98 14.13
C PHE A 391 -35.29 5.15 15.04
N ASP A 392 -34.49 4.87 16.07
CA ASP A 392 -33.93 5.93 16.89
C ASP A 392 -32.82 6.68 16.15
N ASP A 393 -32.44 7.85 16.68
CA ASP A 393 -31.41 8.68 16.07
C ASP A 393 -30.08 7.94 15.90
N PHE A 394 -29.78 7.01 16.80
CA PHE A 394 -28.56 6.20 16.76
C PHE A 394 -28.57 5.22 15.59
N THR A 395 -29.66 4.47 15.40
CA THR A 395 -29.85 3.55 14.28
C THR A 395 -29.84 4.30 12.95
N CYS A 396 -30.50 5.46 12.88
CA CYS A 396 -30.46 6.32 11.70
C CYS A 396 -29.04 6.83 11.41
N ALA A 397 -28.31 7.24 12.44
CA ALA A 397 -26.93 7.69 12.31
C ALA A 397 -25.98 6.55 11.88
N LEU A 398 -26.19 5.32 12.37
CA LEU A 398 -25.47 4.12 11.92
C LEU A 398 -25.74 3.80 10.45
N LEU A 399 -27.00 3.80 10.02
CA LEU A 399 -27.35 3.63 8.60
C LEU A 399 -26.68 4.69 7.73
N LEU A 400 -26.67 5.95 8.17
CA LEU A 400 -26.00 7.03 7.46
C LEU A 400 -24.49 6.80 7.31
N THR A 401 -23.82 6.06 8.21
CA THR A 401 -22.40 5.69 8.03
C THR A 401 -22.16 4.73 6.87
N ARG A 402 -23.18 3.93 6.49
CA ARG A 402 -23.14 2.93 5.42
C ARG A 402 -23.57 3.49 4.06
N ILE A 403 -24.01 4.75 4.00
CA ILE A 403 -24.53 5.38 2.78
C ILE A 403 -23.49 6.36 2.22
N PRO A 404 -22.92 6.11 1.03
CA PRO A 404 -22.06 7.06 0.35
C PRO A 404 -22.82 8.34 -0.01
N THR A 405 -22.46 9.42 0.66
CA THR A 405 -23.26 10.66 0.71
C THR A 405 -22.46 11.87 0.23
N VAL A 406 -23.08 12.68 -0.63
CA VAL A 406 -22.68 14.07 -0.91
C VAL A 406 -23.55 14.99 -0.09
N TRP A 407 -22.93 15.92 0.63
CA TRP A 407 -23.63 16.91 1.43
C TRP A 407 -23.84 18.19 0.62
N GLU A 408 -25.06 18.70 0.65
CA GLU A 408 -25.49 19.94 0.01
C GLU A 408 -25.82 21.00 1.09
N ASP A 409 -26.28 22.17 0.65
CA ASP A 409 -26.68 23.26 1.52
C ASP A 409 -27.71 22.81 2.57
N GLU A 410 -27.68 23.44 3.74
CA GLU A 410 -28.56 23.13 4.88
C GLU A 410 -28.50 21.66 5.38
N ASN A 411 -27.35 20.99 5.18
CA ASN A 411 -27.13 19.58 5.50
C ASN A 411 -28.14 18.66 4.81
N ARG A 412 -28.55 18.98 3.59
CA ARG A 412 -29.29 18.02 2.76
C ARG A 412 -28.31 16.97 2.23
N MET A 413 -28.77 15.73 2.12
CA MET A 413 -27.97 14.63 1.62
C MET A 413 -28.40 14.25 0.20
N ARG A 414 -27.42 13.89 -0.63
CA ARG A 414 -27.62 13.23 -1.92
C ARG A 414 -26.79 11.95 -1.96
N VAL A 415 -27.44 10.83 -2.26
CA VAL A 415 -26.77 9.53 -2.36
C VAL A 415 -26.01 9.39 -3.67
N GLN A 416 -24.85 8.72 -3.63
CA GLN A 416 -24.04 8.43 -4.82
C GLN A 416 -24.40 7.09 -5.48
N ASN A 417 -24.96 6.15 -4.71
CA ASN A 417 -25.23 4.78 -5.13
C ASN A 417 -26.68 4.57 -5.63
N VAL A 418 -26.92 3.41 -6.24
CA VAL A 418 -28.17 3.09 -6.96
C VAL A 418 -29.17 2.26 -6.13
N TYR A 419 -28.78 1.74 -4.96
CA TYR A 419 -29.67 0.92 -4.11
C TYR A 419 -30.91 1.69 -3.66
N ASP A 420 -32.07 1.05 -3.77
CA ASP A 420 -33.35 1.74 -3.60
C ASP A 420 -33.57 2.23 -2.16
N TRP A 421 -33.28 1.37 -1.18
CA TRP A 421 -33.35 1.73 0.24
C TRP A 421 -32.49 2.96 0.59
N GLN A 422 -31.33 3.15 -0.04
CA GLN A 422 -30.48 4.32 0.20
C GLN A 422 -31.11 5.60 -0.35
N LYS A 423 -31.79 5.51 -1.51
CA LYS A 423 -32.56 6.63 -2.06
C LYS A 423 -33.74 6.98 -1.15
N GLN A 424 -34.47 5.98 -0.69
CA GLN A 424 -35.58 6.19 0.24
C GLN A 424 -35.12 6.78 1.58
N PHE A 425 -33.96 6.34 2.10
CA PHE A 425 -33.35 6.95 3.29
C PHE A 425 -32.98 8.42 3.05
N SER A 426 -32.49 8.78 1.86
CA SER A 426 -32.21 10.17 1.50
C SER A 426 -33.48 11.03 1.50
N ILE A 427 -34.60 10.49 1.02
CA ILE A 427 -35.91 11.18 1.03
C ILE A 427 -36.37 11.41 2.47
N PHE A 428 -36.33 10.35 3.30
CA PHE A 428 -36.63 10.43 4.73
C PHE A 428 -35.76 11.48 5.43
N PHE A 429 -34.44 11.39 5.30
CA PHE A 429 -33.50 12.29 5.96
C PHE A 429 -33.71 13.74 5.54
N ASN A 430 -33.93 14.00 4.25
CA ASN A 430 -34.15 15.35 3.74
C ASN A 430 -35.51 15.95 4.15
N ALA A 431 -36.49 15.12 4.54
CA ALA A 431 -37.77 15.56 5.09
C ALA A 431 -37.69 16.00 6.56
N LEU A 432 -36.62 15.63 7.28
CA LEU A 432 -36.40 16.06 8.67
C LEU A 432 -36.15 17.56 8.79
N GLN A 433 -36.41 18.13 9.96
CA GLN A 433 -36.12 19.54 10.24
C GLN A 433 -34.61 19.84 10.19
N PRO A 434 -34.18 21.07 9.85
CA PRO A 434 -32.76 21.41 9.69
C PRO A 434 -31.88 21.06 10.90
N ASP A 435 -32.38 21.27 12.12
CA ASP A 435 -31.65 20.94 13.35
C ASP A 435 -31.53 19.43 13.56
N ALA A 436 -32.57 18.66 13.23
CA ALA A 436 -32.55 17.20 13.29
C ALA A 436 -31.56 16.61 12.27
N ARG A 437 -31.52 17.15 11.03
CA ARG A 437 -30.52 16.75 10.02
C ARG A 437 -29.11 17.02 10.50
N ARG A 438 -28.87 18.21 11.07
CA ARG A 438 -27.58 18.58 11.63
C ARG A 438 -27.18 17.65 12.79
N GLY A 439 -28.12 17.36 13.69
CA GLY A 439 -27.92 16.45 14.82
C GLY A 439 -27.57 15.03 14.38
N LEU A 440 -28.37 14.43 13.50
CA LEU A 440 -28.13 13.08 12.96
C LEU A 440 -26.82 12.99 12.20
N ARG A 441 -26.50 14.00 11.38
CA ARG A 441 -25.22 14.05 10.68
C ARG A 441 -24.05 14.09 11.67
N ALA A 442 -24.09 14.99 12.64
CA ALA A 442 -23.05 15.09 13.66
C ALA A 442 -22.92 13.79 14.48
N LEU A 443 -24.04 13.15 14.82
CA LEU A 443 -24.05 11.85 15.48
C LEU A 443 -23.40 10.78 14.60
N SER A 444 -23.73 10.71 13.31
CA SER A 444 -23.10 9.75 12.37
C SER A 444 -21.61 9.99 12.19
N GLU A 445 -21.17 11.25 12.16
CA GLU A 445 -19.76 11.63 12.10
C GLU A 445 -19.03 11.32 13.41
N SER A 446 -19.78 11.16 14.51
CA SER A 446 -19.25 10.73 15.81
C SER A 446 -19.29 9.21 16.02
N LEU A 447 -19.90 8.43 15.12
CA LEU A 447 -19.99 6.98 15.25
C LEU A 447 -18.77 6.30 14.61
N TYR A 448 -18.40 5.16 15.18
CA TYR A 448 -17.36 4.25 14.72
C TYR A 448 -17.88 2.81 14.78
N ASN A 449 -17.48 1.96 13.84
CA ASN A 449 -17.79 0.52 13.82
C ASN A 449 -16.54 -0.29 14.16
#